data_AF-A0A3M2EVD2-F1
#
_entry.id   AF-A0A3M2EVD2-F1
#
_cell.length_a   1.000
_cell.length_b   1.000
_cell.length_c   1.000
_cell.angle_alpha   90.00
_cell.angle_beta   90.00
_cell.angle_gamma   90.00
#
_symmetry.space_group_name_H-M   'P 1'
#
loop_
_entity.id
_entity.type
_entity.pdbx_description
1 polymer ?
#
loop_
_entity_poly.entity_id
_entity_poly.type
_entity_poly.pdbx_seq_one_letter_code
_entity_poly.pdbx_strand_id
1 'polypeptide(L)'
;CQGRGSAANSAVCYCLHITEVDPSRMHLLFERFVSKERDEPPDIDVDFELERREEVIQYLYTRYGRERAALAATLITYRPKSAIRDVGKALGMDPDLIDLLASSLSWWDKPDVLEARLKDAGLAPSSRLVVQFLALVNEILGFPRHLSQHVGGFVISRGPLVNLVPVENAAMADRTVIQWDKDDLEALGLLKVDVLGLGMLTAIRKSLDALNAHRGTTLRVADIPPEDPETYRMLQRGDSVGVFQVESRAQMAMLPRLKPQHFYDLVIEVAIVRPGPIQGDMVHPYLRRRQGVEPVVYPSEGVRRVLERTLGVPIFQEQVIELAMVAAGFSGGEADQLRRAMAAWKRRGGLGHFEQKLIDGMLARGHD
;
A
#
# COMPACT_ATOMS: atom_id res chain seq x y z
N CYS A 1 15.54 -10.24 -4.65
CA CYS A 1 14.11 -9.91 -4.46
C CYS A 1 13.94 -9.40 -3.04
N GLN A 2 12.79 -8.82 -2.69
CA GLN A 2 12.52 -8.36 -1.34
C GLN A 2 11.12 -8.78 -0.91
N GLY A 3 10.99 -9.55 0.17
CA GLY A 3 9.69 -9.80 0.79
C GLY A 3 9.10 -8.52 1.39
N ARG A 4 7.79 -8.31 1.21
CA ARG A 4 7.04 -7.16 1.76
C ARG A 4 5.84 -7.62 2.59
N GLY A 5 5.16 -6.65 3.20
CA GLY A 5 3.98 -6.92 4.03
C GLY A 5 4.36 -7.54 5.38
N SER A 6 3.44 -8.32 5.95
CA SER A 6 3.65 -8.95 7.26
C SER A 6 4.64 -10.12 7.22
N ALA A 7 5.04 -10.60 6.03
CA ALA A 7 6.06 -11.65 5.89
C ALA A 7 7.41 -11.25 6.54
N ALA A 8 7.74 -9.95 6.58
CA ALA A 8 8.93 -9.43 7.26
C ALA A 8 8.92 -9.65 8.78
N ASN A 9 7.78 -9.97 9.38
CA ASN A 9 7.64 -10.23 10.82
C ASN A 9 8.01 -11.69 11.17
N SER A 10 8.31 -12.54 10.18
CA SER A 10 8.52 -13.97 10.36
C SER A 10 10.01 -14.32 10.36
N ALA A 11 10.49 -14.86 11.48
CA ALA A 11 11.85 -15.43 11.56
C ALA A 11 12.06 -16.57 10.56
N VAL A 12 11.01 -17.33 10.25
CA VAL A 12 11.07 -18.40 9.23
C VAL A 12 11.31 -17.81 7.84
N CYS A 13 10.60 -16.74 7.47
CA CYS A 13 10.81 -16.07 6.18
C CYS A 13 12.23 -15.50 6.07
N TYR A 14 12.76 -14.95 7.16
CA TYR A 14 14.14 -14.47 7.22
C TYR A 14 15.16 -15.62 7.05
N CYS A 15 15.02 -16.71 7.81
CA CYS A 15 15.92 -17.87 7.70
C CYS A 15 15.87 -18.58 6.34
N LEU A 16 14.73 -18.51 5.64
CA LEU A 16 14.56 -19.04 4.29
C LEU A 16 14.98 -18.05 3.20
N HIS A 17 15.50 -16.87 3.56
CA HIS A 17 15.89 -15.79 2.64
C HIS A 17 14.74 -15.30 1.75
N ILE A 18 13.49 -15.40 2.23
CA ILE A 18 12.32 -14.77 1.61
C ILE A 18 12.32 -13.28 1.92
N THR A 19 12.77 -12.90 3.12
CA THR A 19 12.93 -11.52 3.56
C THR A 19 14.36 -11.27 4.03
N GLU A 20 14.93 -10.11 3.70
CA GLU A 20 16.27 -9.71 4.15
C GLU A 20 16.26 -8.94 5.49
N VAL A 21 15.07 -8.70 6.05
CA VAL A 21 14.91 -7.97 7.32
C VAL A 21 14.94 -8.95 8.48
N ASP A 22 15.90 -8.76 9.38
CA ASP A 22 15.96 -9.48 10.65
C ASP A 22 14.83 -9.00 11.58
N PRO A 23 13.85 -9.85 11.92
CA PRO A 23 12.71 -9.46 12.75
C PRO A 23 13.13 -9.11 14.19
N SER A 24 14.32 -9.50 14.67
CA SER A 24 14.79 -9.13 16.00
C SER A 24 15.14 -7.63 16.12
N ARG A 25 15.42 -6.97 15.00
CA ARG A 25 15.76 -5.53 14.96
C ARG A 25 14.53 -4.63 15.07
N MET A 26 13.33 -5.19 14.97
CA MET A 26 12.08 -4.45 14.97
C MET A 26 11.07 -5.12 15.91
N HIS A 27 10.33 -4.33 16.69
CA HIS A 27 9.24 -4.88 17.50
C HIS A 27 8.03 -5.09 16.59
N LEU A 28 7.98 -6.26 15.96
CA LEU A 28 6.99 -6.64 14.96
C LEU A 28 6.04 -7.69 15.54
N LEU A 29 4.73 -7.45 15.47
CA LEU A 29 3.71 -8.42 15.91
C LEU A 29 3.64 -9.59 14.92
N PHE A 30 4.01 -10.80 15.36
CA PHE A 30 3.96 -12.00 14.53
C PHE A 30 2.52 -12.40 14.18
N GLU A 31 1.57 -12.14 15.06
CA GLU A 31 0.13 -12.40 14.89
C GLU A 31 -0.45 -11.68 13.65
N ARG A 32 0.22 -10.60 13.22
CA ARG A 32 -0.09 -9.89 11.96
C ARG A 32 0.22 -10.74 10.73
N PHE A 33 1.23 -11.60 10.81
CA PHE A 33 1.59 -12.53 9.73
C PHE A 33 0.74 -13.79 9.79
N VAL A 34 0.71 -14.49 10.92
CA VAL A 34 -0.07 -15.72 11.13
C VAL A 34 -0.74 -15.65 12.50
N SER A 35 -2.05 -15.84 12.56
CA SER A 35 -2.82 -15.90 13.81
C SER A 35 -3.51 -17.25 13.93
N LYS A 36 -3.49 -17.85 15.13
CA LYS A 36 -4.21 -19.10 15.43
C LYS A 36 -5.73 -18.94 15.41
N GLU A 37 -6.21 -17.72 15.66
CA GLU A 37 -7.65 -17.41 15.66
C GLU A 37 -8.19 -17.16 14.25
N ARG A 38 -7.30 -17.23 13.24
CA ARG A 38 -7.61 -16.92 11.86
C ARG A 38 -7.41 -18.16 10.99
N ASP A 39 -8.47 -18.54 10.29
CA ASP A 39 -8.43 -19.57 9.26
C ASP A 39 -8.21 -18.95 7.87
N GLU A 40 -7.18 -18.11 7.75
CA GLU A 40 -6.78 -17.48 6.47
C GLU A 40 -5.30 -17.82 6.20
N PRO A 41 -4.95 -18.23 4.96
CA PRO A 41 -3.57 -18.50 4.60
C PRO A 41 -2.71 -17.23 4.70
N PRO A 42 -1.42 -17.33 5.07
CA PRO A 42 -0.53 -16.17 5.06
C PRO A 42 -0.28 -15.70 3.63
N ASP A 43 -0.32 -14.38 3.44
CA ASP A 43 0.03 -13.74 2.16
C ASP A 43 1.51 -13.35 2.17
N ILE A 44 2.28 -13.88 1.23
CA ILE A 44 3.71 -13.60 1.08
C ILE A 44 3.93 -12.93 -0.27
N ASP A 45 4.08 -11.62 -0.21
CA ASP A 45 4.38 -10.78 -1.35
C ASP A 45 5.90 -10.63 -1.53
N VAL A 46 6.38 -10.84 -2.75
CA VAL A 46 7.80 -10.69 -3.09
C VAL A 46 7.98 -9.72 -4.24
N ASP A 47 8.82 -8.72 -4.05
CA ASP A 47 9.22 -7.77 -5.07
C ASP A 47 10.45 -8.27 -5.84
N PHE A 48 10.39 -8.16 -7.17
CA PHE A 48 11.45 -8.54 -8.09
C PHE A 48 11.99 -7.32 -8.84
N GLU A 49 13.16 -7.46 -9.46
CA GLU A 49 13.64 -6.46 -10.41
C GLU A 49 12.65 -6.31 -11.57
N LEU A 50 12.27 -5.08 -11.92
CA LEU A 50 11.30 -4.83 -12.98
C LEU A 50 11.74 -5.46 -14.31
N GLU A 51 13.03 -5.40 -14.64
CA GLU A 51 13.57 -5.93 -15.91
C GLU A 51 13.59 -7.46 -15.96
N ARG A 52 13.62 -8.12 -14.79
CA ARG A 52 13.69 -9.59 -14.69
C ARG A 52 12.35 -10.21 -14.32
N ARG A 53 11.30 -9.39 -14.22
CA ARG A 53 9.95 -9.84 -13.88
C ARG A 53 9.45 -10.92 -14.85
N GLU A 54 9.79 -10.81 -16.13
CA GLU A 54 9.41 -11.82 -17.13
C GLU A 54 10.06 -13.17 -16.87
N GLU A 55 11.33 -13.20 -16.46
CA GLU A 55 12.03 -14.45 -16.10
C GLU A 55 11.28 -15.19 -14.99
N VAL A 56 10.77 -14.44 -14.00
CA VAL A 56 10.02 -15.00 -12.86
C VAL A 56 8.67 -15.54 -13.32
N ILE A 57 7.94 -14.82 -14.16
CA ILE A 57 6.66 -15.28 -14.71
C ILE A 57 6.85 -16.57 -15.51
N GLN A 58 7.85 -16.63 -16.39
CA GLN A 58 8.13 -17.83 -17.18
C GLN A 58 8.64 -18.99 -16.32
N TYR A 59 9.39 -18.70 -15.26
CA TYR A 59 9.73 -19.71 -14.25
C TYR A 59 8.48 -20.32 -13.61
N LEU A 60 7.49 -19.51 -13.22
CA LEU A 60 6.24 -20.02 -12.65
C LEU A 60 5.48 -20.92 -13.63
N TYR A 61 5.37 -20.50 -14.90
CA TYR A 61 4.77 -21.35 -15.94
C TYR A 61 5.52 -22.67 -16.14
N THR A 62 6.85 -22.64 -16.12
CA THR A 62 7.68 -23.85 -16.28
C THR A 62 7.56 -24.76 -15.06
N ARG A 63 7.58 -24.19 -13.85
CA ARG A 63 7.60 -24.93 -12.59
C ARG A 63 6.26 -25.58 -12.26
N TYR A 64 5.17 -24.88 -12.53
CA TYR A 64 3.81 -25.30 -12.18
C TYR A 64 2.99 -25.77 -13.38
N GLY A 65 3.44 -25.50 -14.62
CA GLY A 65 2.75 -25.87 -15.85
C GLY A 65 1.72 -24.82 -16.26
N ARG A 66 1.71 -24.45 -17.55
CA ARG A 66 0.80 -23.43 -18.12
C ARG A 66 -0.68 -23.73 -17.96
N GLU A 67 -1.04 -25.00 -17.82
CA GLU A 67 -2.42 -25.43 -17.58
C GLU A 67 -2.90 -25.16 -16.16
N ARG A 68 -1.99 -24.93 -15.19
CA ARG A 68 -2.28 -24.76 -13.76
C ARG A 68 -1.91 -23.37 -13.23
N ALA A 69 -1.33 -22.54 -14.07
CA ALA A 69 -0.79 -21.24 -13.73
C ALA A 69 -1.26 -20.22 -14.76
N ALA A 70 -1.69 -19.05 -14.30
CA ALA A 70 -2.12 -17.95 -15.17
C ALA A 70 -2.08 -16.61 -14.42
N LEU A 71 -2.10 -15.51 -15.17
CA LEU A 71 -2.37 -14.19 -14.60
C LEU A 71 -3.85 -14.04 -14.24
N ALA A 72 -4.13 -13.36 -13.14
CA ALA A 72 -5.48 -12.91 -12.82
C ALA A 72 -5.90 -11.74 -13.72
N ALA A 73 -7.20 -11.55 -13.89
CA ALA A 73 -7.73 -10.34 -14.49
C ALA A 73 -7.76 -9.18 -13.48
N THR A 74 -8.03 -7.99 -13.98
CA THR A 74 -8.40 -6.82 -13.20
C THR A 74 -9.61 -6.20 -13.87
N LEU A 75 -10.73 -6.16 -13.14
CA LEU A 75 -11.94 -5.52 -13.63
C LEU A 75 -11.78 -3.99 -13.59
N ILE A 76 -11.72 -3.38 -14.78
CA ILE A 76 -11.71 -1.92 -14.88
C ILE A 76 -13.15 -1.45 -14.94
N THR A 77 -13.53 -0.61 -13.97
CA THR A 77 -14.83 0.04 -13.91
C THR A 77 -14.75 1.51 -14.30
N TYR A 78 -15.87 2.08 -14.74
CA TYR A 78 -15.96 3.51 -15.03
C TYR A 78 -15.75 4.34 -13.77
N ARG A 79 -14.66 5.10 -13.76
CA ARG A 79 -14.37 6.18 -12.81
C ARG A 79 -14.74 7.53 -13.45
N PRO A 80 -14.85 8.63 -12.68
CA PRO A 80 -15.30 9.92 -13.21
C PRO A 80 -14.60 10.35 -14.50
N LYS A 81 -13.26 10.27 -14.56
CA LYS A 81 -12.49 10.66 -15.76
C LYS A 81 -12.80 9.80 -16.99
N SER A 82 -12.86 8.48 -16.84
CA SER A 82 -13.18 7.58 -17.95
C SER A 82 -14.64 7.71 -18.39
N ALA A 83 -15.55 7.92 -17.44
CA ALA A 83 -16.97 8.12 -17.73
C ALA A 83 -17.19 9.40 -18.54
N ILE A 84 -16.59 10.51 -18.12
CA ILE A 84 -16.60 11.79 -18.84
C ILE A 84 -16.07 11.66 -20.24
N ARG A 85 -14.94 10.97 -20.42
CA ARG A 85 -14.33 10.78 -21.74
C ARG A 85 -15.22 9.98 -22.68
N ASP A 86 -15.68 8.82 -22.24
CA ASP A 86 -16.41 7.91 -23.12
C ASP A 86 -17.85 8.43 -23.39
N VAL A 87 -18.53 9.01 -22.39
CA VAL A 87 -19.86 9.64 -22.57
C VAL A 87 -19.76 10.92 -23.39
N GLY A 88 -18.79 11.79 -23.12
CA GLY A 88 -18.60 13.03 -23.88
C GLY A 88 -18.32 12.74 -25.35
N LYS A 89 -17.47 11.74 -25.63
CA LYS A 89 -17.20 11.28 -26.99
C LYS A 89 -18.45 10.72 -27.66
N ALA A 90 -19.25 9.92 -26.95
CA ALA A 90 -20.49 9.35 -27.48
C ALA A 90 -21.56 10.41 -27.79
N LEU A 91 -21.60 11.51 -27.02
CA LEU A 91 -22.49 12.65 -27.25
C LEU A 91 -21.95 13.66 -28.28
N GLY A 92 -20.77 13.41 -28.86
CA GLY A 92 -20.17 14.29 -29.87
C GLY A 92 -19.63 15.61 -29.32
N MET A 93 -19.26 15.64 -28.04
CA MET A 93 -18.61 16.82 -27.45
C MET A 93 -17.20 17.01 -28.03
N ASP A 94 -16.75 18.26 -28.02
CA ASP A 94 -15.40 18.63 -28.46
C ASP A 94 -14.32 17.92 -27.60
N PRO A 95 -13.29 17.31 -28.22
CA PRO A 95 -12.24 16.60 -27.48
C PRO A 95 -11.47 17.46 -26.48
N ASP A 96 -11.19 18.73 -26.80
CA ASP A 96 -10.44 19.62 -25.91
C ASP A 96 -11.29 19.95 -24.67
N LEU A 97 -12.59 20.14 -24.86
CA LEU A 97 -13.53 20.29 -23.76
C LEU A 97 -13.58 19.03 -22.88
N ILE A 98 -13.64 17.83 -23.48
CA ILE A 98 -13.65 16.56 -22.75
C ILE A 98 -12.39 16.44 -21.88
N ASP A 99 -11.21 16.74 -22.44
CA ASP A 99 -9.96 16.63 -21.70
C ASP A 99 -9.82 17.71 -20.62
N LEU A 100 -10.33 18.92 -20.84
CA LEU A 100 -10.44 19.95 -19.80
C LEU A 100 -11.30 19.47 -18.62
N LEU A 101 -12.47 18.88 -18.90
CA LEU A 101 -13.37 18.35 -17.88
C LEU A 101 -12.75 17.15 -17.14
N ALA A 102 -12.10 16.24 -17.86
CA ALA A 102 -11.49 15.04 -17.26
C ALA A 102 -10.21 15.34 -16.46
N SER A 103 -9.41 16.33 -16.88
CA SER A 103 -8.17 16.69 -16.19
C SER A 103 -8.41 17.45 -14.89
N SER A 104 -9.42 18.33 -14.88
CA SER A 104 -9.74 19.21 -13.76
C SER A 104 -10.42 18.53 -12.57
N LEU A 105 -10.92 17.31 -12.73
CA LEU A 105 -11.50 16.53 -11.64
C LEU A 105 -10.43 15.83 -10.80
N SER A 106 -10.49 16.09 -9.51
CA SER A 106 -9.84 15.29 -8.48
C SER A 106 -10.77 14.18 -8.01
N TRP A 107 -10.20 13.07 -7.52
CA TRP A 107 -10.97 11.89 -7.08
C TRP A 107 -11.94 12.19 -5.91
N TRP A 108 -11.74 13.30 -5.18
CA TRP A 108 -12.56 13.73 -4.04
C TRP A 108 -13.59 14.81 -4.37
N ASP A 109 -13.69 15.24 -5.62
CA ASP A 109 -14.62 16.31 -5.99
C ASP A 109 -16.07 15.82 -5.91
N LYS A 110 -16.94 16.64 -5.33
CA LYS A 110 -18.39 16.38 -5.25
C LYS A 110 -19.03 16.42 -6.65
N PRO A 111 -20.17 15.74 -6.86
CA PRO A 111 -20.91 15.77 -8.13
C PRO A 111 -21.17 17.19 -8.66
N ASP A 112 -21.46 18.12 -7.76
CA ASP A 112 -21.77 19.53 -8.07
C ASP A 112 -20.59 20.29 -8.72
N VAL A 113 -19.37 19.78 -8.60
CA VAL A 113 -18.17 20.38 -9.21
C VAL A 113 -18.23 20.28 -10.74
N LEU A 114 -18.73 19.17 -11.29
CA LEU A 114 -18.78 18.98 -12.74
C LEU A 114 -19.76 19.94 -13.42
N GLU A 115 -20.91 20.22 -12.79
CA GLU A 115 -21.90 21.17 -13.30
C GLU A 115 -21.33 22.61 -13.33
N ALA A 116 -20.66 23.03 -12.26
CA ALA A 116 -19.99 24.33 -12.22
C ALA A 116 -18.92 24.47 -13.32
N ARG A 117 -18.16 23.40 -13.59
CA ARG A 117 -17.13 23.41 -14.64
C ARG A 117 -17.71 23.49 -16.05
N LEU A 118 -18.82 22.81 -16.30
CA LEU A 118 -19.53 22.92 -17.58
C LEU A 118 -19.99 24.35 -17.82
N LYS A 119 -20.48 25.02 -16.77
CA LYS A 119 -20.84 26.44 -16.82
C LYS A 119 -19.64 27.34 -17.11
N ASP A 120 -18.51 27.13 -16.44
CA ASP A 120 -17.26 27.88 -16.67
C ASP A 120 -16.73 27.69 -18.11
N ALA A 121 -16.95 26.50 -18.68
CA ALA A 121 -16.61 26.18 -20.07
C ALA A 121 -17.61 26.75 -21.09
N GLY A 122 -18.58 27.58 -20.66
CA GLY A 122 -19.55 28.24 -21.53
C GLY A 122 -20.74 27.36 -21.93
N LEU A 123 -20.91 26.18 -21.35
CA LEU A 123 -22.09 25.35 -21.58
C LEU A 123 -23.21 25.72 -20.62
N ALA A 124 -24.39 26.01 -21.18
CA ALA A 124 -25.58 26.29 -20.38
C ALA A 124 -26.00 25.02 -19.60
N PRO A 125 -26.14 25.07 -18.25
CA PRO A 125 -26.54 23.93 -17.45
C PRO A 125 -27.89 23.32 -17.85
N SER A 126 -28.80 24.17 -18.34
CA SER A 126 -30.12 23.78 -18.83
C SER A 126 -30.12 23.24 -20.26
N SER A 127 -28.98 23.23 -20.95
CA SER A 127 -28.91 22.67 -22.30
C SER A 127 -29.15 21.16 -22.24
N ARG A 128 -29.89 20.65 -23.23
CA ARG A 128 -30.19 19.22 -23.33
C ARG A 128 -28.92 18.37 -23.31
N LEU A 129 -27.85 18.83 -23.97
CA LEU A 129 -26.56 18.17 -23.98
C LEU A 129 -25.97 18.02 -22.57
N VAL A 130 -25.92 19.09 -21.78
CA VAL A 130 -25.37 19.06 -20.41
C VAL A 130 -26.20 18.16 -19.50
N VAL A 131 -27.53 18.29 -19.54
CA VAL A 131 -28.43 17.45 -18.73
C VAL A 131 -28.23 15.96 -19.05
N GLN A 132 -28.18 15.60 -20.34
CA GLN A 132 -27.95 14.22 -20.76
C GLN A 132 -26.55 13.73 -20.39
N PHE A 133 -25.53 14.56 -20.59
CA PHE A 133 -24.15 14.24 -20.25
C PHE A 133 -23.99 13.93 -18.75
N LEU A 134 -24.49 14.80 -17.87
CA LEU A 134 -24.40 14.61 -16.43
C LEU A 134 -25.18 13.37 -15.97
N ALA A 135 -26.38 13.13 -16.52
CA ALA A 135 -27.16 11.95 -16.20
C ALA A 135 -26.42 10.66 -16.59
N LEU A 136 -25.95 10.57 -17.83
CA LEU A 136 -25.26 9.39 -18.35
C LEU A 136 -23.92 9.14 -17.66
N VAL A 137 -23.15 10.20 -17.38
CA VAL A 137 -21.89 10.07 -16.63
C VAL A 137 -22.15 9.43 -15.27
N ASN A 138 -23.14 9.92 -14.52
CA ASN A 138 -23.48 9.39 -13.20
C ASN A 138 -24.05 7.97 -13.26
N GLU A 139 -24.86 7.66 -14.28
CA GLU A 139 -25.48 6.35 -14.47
C GLU A 139 -24.44 5.24 -14.65
N ILE A 140 -23.38 5.51 -15.44
CA ILE A 140 -22.36 4.48 -15.73
C ILE A 140 -21.26 4.40 -14.67
N LEU A 141 -21.22 5.27 -13.65
CA LEU A 141 -20.18 5.19 -12.62
C LEU A 141 -20.21 3.82 -11.94
N GLY A 142 -19.05 3.17 -11.90
CA GLY A 142 -18.89 1.83 -11.34
C GLY A 142 -19.28 0.68 -12.28
N PHE A 143 -19.89 0.94 -13.45
CA PHE A 143 -20.16 -0.11 -14.42
C PHE A 143 -18.85 -0.75 -14.91
N PRO A 144 -18.85 -2.06 -15.19
CA PRO A 144 -17.71 -2.73 -15.79
C PRO A 144 -17.43 -2.16 -17.19
N ARG A 145 -16.18 -1.79 -17.45
CA ARG A 145 -15.74 -1.25 -18.74
C ARG A 145 -15.05 -2.31 -19.58
N HIS A 146 -14.09 -3.02 -19.00
CA HIS A 146 -13.35 -4.12 -19.63
C HIS A 146 -12.51 -4.89 -18.59
N LEU A 147 -12.09 -6.10 -18.94
CA LEU A 147 -11.05 -6.82 -18.20
C LEU A 147 -9.67 -6.38 -18.70
N SER A 148 -8.76 -6.16 -17.76
CA SER A 148 -7.34 -5.97 -18.02
C SER A 148 -6.54 -7.10 -17.36
N GLN A 149 -5.25 -7.19 -17.65
CA GLN A 149 -4.36 -8.14 -16.97
C GLN A 149 -3.88 -7.54 -15.64
N HIS A 150 -3.89 -8.35 -14.58
CA HIS A 150 -3.33 -7.91 -13.32
C HIS A 150 -1.83 -7.69 -13.44
N VAL A 151 -1.34 -6.59 -12.85
CA VAL A 151 0.07 -6.18 -12.88
C VAL A 151 1.02 -7.10 -12.09
N GLY A 152 0.54 -8.21 -11.54
CA GLY A 152 1.30 -9.02 -10.57
C GLY A 152 0.62 -10.31 -10.14
N GLY A 153 -0.70 -10.27 -9.97
CA GLY A 153 -1.51 -11.37 -9.49
C GLY A 153 -1.43 -12.57 -10.40
N PHE A 154 -0.86 -13.63 -9.85
CA PHE A 154 -0.66 -14.91 -10.52
C PHE A 154 -1.40 -15.97 -9.71
N VAL A 155 -2.22 -16.77 -10.37
CA VAL A 155 -2.95 -17.88 -9.74
C VAL A 155 -2.20 -19.18 -9.98
N ILE A 156 -2.16 -20.05 -8.97
CA ILE A 156 -1.62 -21.41 -9.08
C ILE A 156 -2.66 -22.39 -8.53
N SER A 157 -3.09 -23.33 -9.35
CA SER A 157 -4.07 -24.35 -8.99
C SER A 157 -3.43 -25.75 -8.92
N ARG A 158 -4.08 -26.67 -8.19
CA ARG A 158 -3.65 -28.07 -8.12
C ARG A 158 -3.91 -28.84 -9.43
N GLY A 159 -5.08 -28.61 -10.03
CA GLY A 159 -5.51 -29.18 -11.32
C GLY A 159 -5.63 -28.12 -12.42
N PRO A 160 -5.99 -28.51 -13.66
CA PRO A 160 -6.07 -27.57 -14.78
C PRO A 160 -7.06 -26.43 -14.53
N LEU A 161 -6.63 -25.19 -14.79
CA LEU A 161 -7.43 -23.97 -14.62
C LEU A 161 -8.66 -23.95 -15.53
N VAL A 162 -8.56 -24.55 -16.73
CA VAL A 162 -9.67 -24.64 -17.70
C VAL A 162 -10.89 -25.41 -17.17
N ASN A 163 -10.72 -26.23 -16.13
CA ASN A 163 -11.83 -26.92 -15.47
C ASN A 163 -12.58 -26.01 -14.48
N LEU A 164 -12.02 -24.84 -14.17
CA LEU A 164 -12.55 -23.88 -13.20
C LEU A 164 -13.02 -22.59 -13.88
N VAL A 165 -12.22 -22.05 -14.79
CA VAL A 165 -12.44 -20.74 -15.43
C VAL A 165 -11.89 -20.74 -16.86
N PRO A 166 -12.51 -20.02 -17.81
CA PRO A 166 -11.92 -19.80 -19.13
C PRO A 166 -10.52 -19.20 -19.02
N VAL A 167 -9.59 -19.76 -19.80
CA VAL A 167 -8.20 -19.30 -19.90
C VAL A 167 -7.98 -18.75 -21.30
N GLU A 168 -7.45 -17.54 -21.37
CA GLU A 168 -7.16 -16.84 -22.62
C GLU A 168 -5.66 -16.59 -22.75
N ASN A 169 -5.17 -16.45 -23.98
CA ASN A 169 -3.82 -15.95 -24.20
C ASN A 169 -3.79 -14.46 -23.84
N ALA A 170 -2.78 -14.06 -23.08
CA ALA A 170 -2.55 -12.66 -22.79
C ALA A 170 -1.98 -11.95 -24.04
N ALA A 171 -2.02 -10.62 -24.04
CA ALA A 171 -1.47 -9.81 -25.13
C ALA A 171 0.05 -10.00 -25.33
N MET A 172 0.78 -10.32 -24.26
CA MET A 172 2.19 -10.66 -24.36
C MET A 172 2.34 -12.14 -24.67
N ALA A 173 3.28 -12.46 -25.57
CA ALA A 173 3.60 -13.82 -25.95
C ALA A 173 3.87 -14.68 -24.72
N ASP A 174 3.49 -15.95 -24.81
CA ASP A 174 3.75 -16.95 -23.77
C ASP A 174 3.18 -16.57 -22.39
N ARG A 175 2.05 -15.86 -22.35
CA ARG A 175 1.29 -15.64 -21.12
C ARG A 175 -0.16 -16.06 -21.27
N THR A 176 -0.76 -16.53 -20.18
CA THR A 176 -2.19 -16.82 -20.07
C THR A 176 -2.82 -15.95 -18.99
N VAL A 177 -4.10 -15.65 -19.16
CA VAL A 177 -4.90 -14.88 -18.21
C VAL A 177 -6.24 -15.58 -18.00
N ILE A 178 -6.75 -15.53 -16.77
CA ILE A 178 -8.10 -15.98 -16.42
C ILE A 178 -9.02 -14.79 -16.21
N GLN A 179 -10.34 -15.00 -16.33
CA GLN A 179 -11.32 -13.92 -16.27
C GLN A 179 -11.63 -13.42 -14.85
N TRP A 180 -11.20 -14.14 -13.82
CA TRP A 180 -11.40 -13.78 -12.41
C TRP A 180 -10.40 -12.75 -11.92
N ASP A 181 -10.88 -11.81 -11.11
CA ASP A 181 -10.05 -10.81 -10.45
C ASP A 181 -9.57 -11.27 -9.06
N LYS A 182 -8.93 -10.35 -8.32
CA LYS A 182 -8.41 -10.66 -6.99
C LYS A 182 -9.52 -11.13 -6.02
N ASP A 183 -10.68 -10.47 -6.04
CA ASP A 183 -11.73 -10.71 -5.07
C ASP A 183 -12.41 -12.07 -5.35
N ASP A 184 -12.56 -12.41 -6.64
CA ASP A 184 -13.02 -13.74 -7.08
C ASP A 184 -12.06 -14.86 -6.60
N LEU A 185 -10.75 -14.65 -6.77
CA LEU A 185 -9.73 -15.63 -6.34
C LEU A 185 -9.71 -15.84 -4.83
N GLU A 186 -9.88 -14.75 -4.07
CA GLU A 186 -9.99 -14.79 -2.61
C GLU A 186 -11.25 -15.56 -2.17
N ALA A 187 -12.39 -15.30 -2.81
CA ALA A 187 -13.64 -16.00 -2.52
C ALA A 187 -13.58 -17.51 -2.80
N LEU A 188 -12.78 -17.94 -3.78
CA LEU A 188 -12.57 -19.34 -4.14
C LEU A 188 -11.46 -20.01 -3.34
N GLY A 189 -10.74 -19.28 -2.48
CA GLY A 189 -9.62 -19.80 -1.71
C GLY A 189 -8.46 -20.29 -2.59
N LEU A 190 -8.29 -19.70 -3.79
CA LEU A 190 -7.22 -20.08 -4.70
C LEU A 190 -5.89 -19.44 -4.29
N LEU A 191 -4.81 -20.20 -4.44
CA LEU A 191 -3.48 -19.69 -4.15
C LEU A 191 -3.12 -18.61 -5.18
N LYS A 192 -2.87 -17.42 -4.66
CA LYS A 192 -2.40 -16.25 -5.38
C LYS A 192 -0.94 -15.96 -4.99
N VAL A 193 -0.14 -15.53 -5.96
CA VAL A 193 1.19 -14.96 -5.74
C VAL A 193 1.30 -13.65 -6.52
N ASP A 194 1.76 -12.57 -5.87
CA ASP A 194 1.99 -11.30 -6.55
C ASP A 194 3.45 -11.19 -7.05
N VAL A 195 3.63 -11.27 -8.37
CA VAL A 195 4.91 -11.06 -9.04
C VAL A 195 5.05 -9.58 -9.42
N LEU A 196 5.35 -8.72 -8.44
CA LEU A 196 5.55 -7.30 -8.69
C LEU A 196 6.99 -6.98 -9.12
N GLY A 197 7.10 -6.13 -10.13
CA GLY A 197 8.38 -5.57 -10.58
C GLY A 197 8.62 -4.21 -9.96
N LEU A 198 9.70 -4.07 -9.21
CA LEU A 198 10.13 -2.82 -8.60
C LEU A 198 11.31 -2.24 -9.36
N GLY A 199 11.10 -1.09 -10.02
CA GLY A 199 12.13 -0.42 -10.82
C GLY A 199 13.37 -0.03 -10.02
N MET A 200 13.20 0.27 -8.73
CA MET A 200 14.33 0.62 -7.86
C MET A 200 15.30 -0.56 -7.66
N LEU A 201 14.80 -1.81 -7.63
CA LEU A 201 15.69 -2.98 -7.54
C LEU A 201 16.55 -3.11 -8.81
N THR A 202 15.98 -2.83 -9.98
CA THR A 202 16.74 -2.73 -11.23
C THR A 202 17.79 -1.62 -11.15
N ALA A 203 17.42 -0.44 -10.65
CA ALA A 203 18.33 0.70 -10.53
C ALA A 203 19.53 0.39 -9.60
N ILE A 204 19.27 -0.23 -8.46
CA ILE A 204 20.31 -0.69 -7.52
C ILE A 204 21.25 -1.68 -8.21
N ARG A 205 20.72 -2.72 -8.88
CA ARG A 205 21.54 -3.71 -9.60
C ARG A 205 22.44 -3.02 -10.62
N LYS A 206 21.86 -2.22 -11.53
CA LYS A 206 22.63 -1.51 -12.57
C LYS A 206 23.70 -0.58 -11.99
N SER A 207 23.41 0.07 -10.86
CA SER A 207 24.37 0.96 -10.20
C SER A 207 25.56 0.17 -9.64
N LEU A 208 25.29 -0.98 -9.01
CA LEU A 208 26.34 -1.89 -8.54
C LEU A 208 27.13 -2.50 -9.72
N ASP A 209 26.46 -2.91 -10.79
CA ASP A 209 27.11 -3.46 -11.99
C ASP A 209 28.07 -2.44 -12.61
N ALA A 210 27.63 -1.18 -12.76
CA ALA A 210 28.46 -0.10 -13.29
C ALA A 210 29.65 0.22 -12.38
N LEU A 211 29.42 0.26 -11.06
CA LEU A 211 30.47 0.48 -10.07
C LEU A 211 31.52 -0.65 -10.10
N ASN A 212 31.06 -1.90 -10.12
CA ASN A 212 31.88 -3.10 -10.17
C ASN A 212 32.72 -3.16 -11.45
N ALA A 213 32.11 -2.85 -12.60
CA ALA A 213 32.83 -2.77 -13.88
C ALA A 213 33.92 -1.68 -13.86
N HIS A 214 33.64 -0.54 -13.23
CA HIS A 214 34.59 0.57 -13.17
C HIS A 214 35.74 0.34 -12.17
N ARG A 215 35.46 -0.26 -11.01
CA ARG A 215 36.42 -0.43 -9.92
C ARG A 215 37.08 -1.82 -9.87
N GLY A 216 36.63 -2.76 -10.70
CA GLY A 216 37.06 -4.16 -10.64
C GLY A 216 36.61 -4.86 -9.35
N THR A 217 35.48 -4.45 -8.77
CA THR A 217 34.92 -5.01 -7.54
C THR A 217 33.77 -5.98 -7.83
N THR A 218 33.30 -6.70 -6.80
CA THR A 218 32.14 -7.61 -6.88
C THR A 218 31.13 -7.32 -5.77
N LEU A 219 30.90 -6.04 -5.48
CA LEU A 219 29.99 -5.59 -4.43
C LEU A 219 28.55 -6.01 -4.74
N ARG A 220 27.89 -6.58 -3.75
CA ARG A 220 26.46 -6.90 -3.74
C ARG A 220 25.74 -5.99 -2.76
N VAL A 221 24.41 -5.97 -2.84
CA VAL A 221 23.57 -5.20 -1.91
C VAL A 221 23.85 -5.56 -0.44
N ALA A 222 24.02 -6.85 -0.15
CA ALA A 222 24.32 -7.35 1.20
C ALA A 222 25.69 -6.90 1.74
N ASP A 223 26.59 -6.44 0.87
CA ASP A 223 27.91 -5.97 1.26
C ASP A 223 27.91 -4.46 1.59
N ILE A 224 26.78 -3.76 1.41
CA ILE A 224 26.64 -2.34 1.75
C ILE A 224 26.55 -2.21 3.28
N PRO A 225 27.42 -1.40 3.92
CA PRO A 225 27.41 -1.24 5.37
C PRO A 225 26.11 -0.58 5.85
N PRO A 226 25.49 -1.08 6.92
CA PRO A 226 24.35 -0.41 7.53
C PRO A 226 24.80 0.86 8.26
N GLU A 227 23.84 1.77 8.50
CA GLU A 227 24.03 2.97 9.33
C GLU A 227 25.12 3.94 8.84
N ASP A 228 25.30 4.08 7.52
CA ASP A 228 26.27 5.02 6.94
C ASP A 228 25.96 6.49 7.30
N PRO A 229 26.86 7.19 8.03
CA PRO A 229 26.62 8.57 8.44
C PRO A 229 26.49 9.56 7.28
N GLU A 230 27.17 9.33 6.16
CA GLU A 230 27.12 10.26 5.02
C GLU A 230 25.77 10.21 4.31
N THR A 231 25.20 9.01 4.18
CA THR A 231 23.82 8.81 3.72
C THR A 231 22.84 9.60 4.58
N TYR A 232 22.97 9.54 5.92
CA TYR A 232 22.11 10.34 6.79
C TYR A 232 22.35 11.84 6.66
N ARG A 233 23.58 12.32 6.51
CA ARG A 233 23.86 13.76 6.28
C ARG A 233 23.28 14.26 4.96
N MET A 234 23.32 13.44 3.90
CA MET A 234 22.66 13.74 2.63
C MET A 234 21.15 13.89 2.84
N LEU A 235 20.52 12.91 3.49
CA LEU A 235 19.09 12.94 3.77
C LEU A 235 18.69 14.11 4.67
N GLN A 236 19.46 14.44 5.70
CA GLN A 236 19.22 15.60 6.58
C GLN A 236 19.20 16.94 5.84
N ARG A 237 19.83 17.04 4.66
CA ARG A 237 19.79 18.23 3.79
C ARG A 237 18.56 18.25 2.88
N GLY A 238 17.74 17.20 2.88
CA GLY A 238 16.63 17.00 1.95
C GLY A 238 17.11 16.59 0.54
N ASP A 239 18.36 16.16 0.40
CA ASP A 239 18.94 15.75 -0.89
C ASP A 239 18.59 14.28 -1.18
N SER A 240 17.32 14.04 -1.51
CA SER A 240 16.76 12.69 -1.68
C SER A 240 16.13 12.45 -3.06
N VAL A 241 16.47 13.27 -4.06
CA VAL A 241 16.05 13.03 -5.44
C VAL A 241 16.60 11.67 -5.91
N GLY A 242 15.75 10.82 -6.47
CA GLY A 242 16.09 9.45 -6.83
C GLY A 242 16.20 8.46 -5.66
N VAL A 243 15.96 8.87 -4.41
CA VAL A 243 15.97 7.97 -3.25
C VAL A 243 14.56 7.43 -2.98
N PHE A 244 14.42 6.10 -3.02
CA PHE A 244 13.14 5.42 -2.90
C PHE A 244 12.38 5.80 -1.62
N GLN A 245 11.06 6.03 -1.77
CA GLN A 245 10.10 6.41 -0.73
C GLN A 245 10.29 7.79 -0.07
N VAL A 246 11.45 8.43 -0.17
CA VAL A 246 11.73 9.73 0.48
C VAL A 246 11.98 10.89 -0.50
N GLU A 247 11.65 10.72 -1.78
CA GLU A 247 11.83 11.72 -2.84
C GLU A 247 10.69 12.74 -2.97
N SER A 248 9.47 12.42 -2.52
CA SER A 248 8.33 13.34 -2.72
C SER A 248 8.55 14.68 -2.01
N ARG A 249 7.95 15.77 -2.52
CA ARG A 249 8.08 17.11 -1.90
C ARG A 249 7.80 17.13 -0.40
N ALA A 250 6.78 16.40 0.05
CA ALA A 250 6.44 16.30 1.47
C ALA A 250 7.53 15.59 2.29
N GLN A 251 8.12 14.52 1.73
CA GLN A 251 9.22 13.78 2.34
C GLN A 251 10.50 14.64 2.38
N MET A 252 10.90 15.23 1.25
CA MET A 252 12.05 16.14 1.17
C MET A 252 11.95 17.31 2.16
N ALA A 253 10.76 17.87 2.36
CA ALA A 253 10.54 18.94 3.32
C ALA A 253 10.56 18.48 4.78
N MET A 254 10.25 17.20 5.03
CA MET A 254 10.23 16.61 6.36
C MET A 254 11.64 16.21 6.82
N LEU A 255 12.46 15.67 5.92
CA LEU A 255 13.81 15.18 6.21
C LEU A 255 14.69 16.17 7.03
N PRO A 256 14.82 17.47 6.69
CA PRO A 256 15.59 18.42 7.49
C PRO A 256 15.01 18.74 8.88
N ARG A 257 13.71 18.49 9.05
CA ARG A 257 13.01 18.68 10.33
C ARG A 257 13.14 17.46 11.22
N LEU A 258 13.05 16.26 10.64
CA LEU A 258 13.24 14.98 11.31
C LEU A 258 14.69 14.79 11.72
N LYS A 259 15.63 15.10 10.81
CA LYS A 259 17.05 14.81 10.93
C LYS A 259 17.33 13.33 11.26
N PRO A 260 17.15 12.40 10.30
CA PRO A 260 17.39 10.98 10.56
C PRO A 260 18.86 10.72 10.90
N GLN A 261 19.12 9.88 11.90
CA GLN A 261 20.47 9.50 12.36
C GLN A 261 20.72 7.98 12.35
N HIS A 262 19.64 7.20 12.27
CA HIS A 262 19.71 5.75 12.17
C HIS A 262 18.55 5.20 11.33
N PHE A 263 18.62 3.95 10.88
CA PHE A 263 17.63 3.35 9.98
C PHE A 263 16.19 3.50 10.47
N TYR A 264 15.95 3.34 11.78
CA TYR A 264 14.59 3.43 12.33
C TYR A 264 13.94 4.82 12.16
N ASP A 265 14.73 5.88 11.97
CA ASP A 265 14.18 7.20 11.67
C ASP A 265 13.55 7.24 10.28
N LEU A 266 14.12 6.52 9.31
CA LEU A 266 13.55 6.40 7.97
C LEU A 266 12.25 5.60 7.98
N VAL A 267 12.14 4.60 8.88
CA VAL A 267 10.88 3.87 9.09
C VAL A 267 9.80 4.84 9.58
N ILE A 268 10.13 5.75 10.49
CA ILE A 268 9.21 6.79 10.98
C ILE A 268 8.89 7.81 9.87
N GLU A 269 9.90 8.28 9.13
CA GLU A 269 9.75 9.24 8.03
C GLU A 269 8.71 8.77 7.00
N VAL A 270 8.87 7.53 6.54
CA VAL A 270 7.97 6.92 5.56
C VAL A 270 6.56 6.68 6.14
N ALA A 271 6.45 6.43 7.45
CA ALA A 271 5.17 6.16 8.09
C ALA A 271 4.38 7.44 8.41
N ILE A 272 5.05 8.48 8.89
CA ILE A 272 4.41 9.70 9.41
C ILE A 272 3.99 10.67 8.31
N VAL A 273 4.69 10.69 7.17
CA VAL A 273 4.33 11.51 6.00
C VAL A 273 3.29 10.77 5.14
N ARG A 274 2.11 10.52 5.73
CA ARG A 274 0.97 9.85 5.09
C ARG A 274 -0.34 10.57 5.46
N PRO A 275 -1.40 10.47 4.63
CA PRO A 275 -2.66 11.17 4.91
C PRO A 275 -3.25 10.89 6.29
N GLY A 276 -3.20 9.64 6.76
CA GLY A 276 -3.73 9.27 8.09
C GLY A 276 -3.05 10.01 9.23
N PRO A 277 -1.74 9.85 9.44
CA PRO A 277 -1.01 10.58 10.48
C PRO A 277 -1.04 12.11 10.35
N ILE A 278 -1.09 12.65 9.13
CA ILE A 278 -1.24 14.09 8.90
C ILE A 278 -2.62 14.58 9.37
N GLN A 279 -3.69 13.85 9.02
CA GLN A 279 -5.06 14.17 9.46
C GLN A 279 -5.26 13.95 10.96
N GLY A 280 -4.55 12.99 11.55
CA GLY A 280 -4.57 12.69 12.98
C GLY A 280 -3.64 13.57 13.82
N ASP A 281 -3.08 14.65 13.27
CA ASP A 281 -2.15 15.58 13.93
C ASP A 281 -0.96 14.90 14.65
N MET A 282 -0.43 13.81 14.08
CA MET A 282 0.66 13.04 14.68
C MET A 282 2.04 13.66 14.40
N VAL A 283 2.17 14.40 13.29
CA VAL A 283 3.45 14.94 12.80
C VAL A 283 4.05 15.96 13.76
N HIS A 284 3.24 16.92 14.21
CA HIS A 284 3.71 18.03 15.02
C HIS A 284 4.14 17.61 16.44
N PRO A 285 3.35 16.82 17.20
CA PRO A 285 3.78 16.32 18.50
C PRO A 285 5.08 15.51 18.43
N TYR A 286 5.20 14.62 17.44
CA TYR A 286 6.39 13.81 17.28
C TYR A 286 7.64 14.68 17.05
N LEU A 287 7.56 15.66 16.15
CA LEU A 287 8.69 16.57 15.88
C LEU A 287 9.07 17.43 17.08
N ARG A 288 8.09 18.01 17.80
CA ARG A 288 8.38 18.83 18.99
C ARG A 288 9.09 18.01 20.07
N ARG A 289 8.63 16.78 20.31
CA ARG A 289 9.26 15.87 21.26
C ARG A 289 10.66 15.47 20.83
N ARG A 290 10.84 15.16 19.55
CA ARG A 290 12.14 14.83 18.97
C ARG A 290 13.15 15.98 19.07
N GLN A 291 12.67 17.22 18.96
CA GLN A 291 13.49 18.42 19.09
C GLN A 291 13.70 18.87 20.54
N GLY A 292 13.12 18.15 21.52
CA GLY A 292 13.20 18.52 22.94
C GLY A 292 12.37 19.74 23.32
N VAL A 293 11.47 20.20 22.44
CA VAL A 293 10.56 21.34 22.68
C VAL A 293 9.41 20.93 23.61
N GLU A 294 8.98 19.68 23.54
CA GLU A 294 7.91 19.09 24.35
C GLU A 294 8.44 17.85 25.09
N PRO A 295 8.26 17.72 26.42
CA PRO A 295 8.66 16.51 27.13
C PRO A 295 7.80 15.33 26.72
N VAL A 296 8.39 14.13 26.66
CA VAL A 296 7.62 12.90 26.41
C VAL A 296 7.06 12.38 27.74
N VAL A 297 5.74 12.22 27.79
CA VAL A 297 5.03 11.70 28.96
C VAL A 297 4.27 10.44 28.56
N TYR A 298 4.33 9.41 29.41
CA TYR A 298 3.62 8.14 29.21
C TYR A 298 2.64 7.92 30.38
N PRO A 299 1.38 7.56 30.12
CA PRO A 299 0.40 7.26 31.16
C PRO A 299 0.74 6.05 32.04
N SER A 300 1.50 5.08 31.50
CA SER A 300 1.93 3.90 32.25
C SER A 300 3.20 3.30 31.64
N GLU A 301 3.88 2.45 32.41
CA GLU A 301 5.06 1.71 31.93
C GLU A 301 4.72 0.77 30.76
N GLY A 302 3.49 0.24 30.76
CA GLY A 302 2.98 -0.54 29.63
C GLY A 302 2.90 0.30 28.35
N VAL A 303 2.27 1.47 28.42
CA VAL A 303 2.18 2.39 27.27
C VAL A 303 3.56 2.87 26.82
N ARG A 304 4.48 3.09 27.77
CA ARG A 304 5.87 3.45 27.47
C ARG A 304 6.53 2.38 26.59
N ARG A 305 6.44 1.10 26.93
CA ARG A 305 7.06 0.01 26.14
C ARG A 305 6.61 0.01 24.67
N VAL A 306 5.36 0.39 24.41
CA VAL A 306 4.79 0.43 23.06
C VAL A 306 5.22 1.68 22.28
N LEU A 307 5.23 2.84 22.94
CA LEU A 307 5.37 4.15 22.28
C LEU A 307 6.74 4.82 22.48
N GLU A 308 7.66 4.23 23.23
CA GLU A 308 8.97 4.85 23.52
C GLU A 308 9.72 5.19 22.24
N ARG A 309 9.76 4.25 21.30
CA ARG A 309 10.42 4.38 19.99
C ARG A 309 9.81 5.46 19.10
N THR A 310 8.56 5.85 19.34
CA THR A 310 7.86 6.90 18.59
C THR A 310 7.52 8.11 19.47
N LEU A 311 8.27 8.27 20.57
CA LEU A 311 8.17 9.43 21.45
C LEU A 311 6.74 9.69 21.95
N GLY A 312 6.02 8.62 22.31
CA GLY A 312 4.66 8.73 22.84
C GLY A 312 3.58 9.02 21.78
N VAL A 313 3.89 8.88 20.48
CA VAL A 313 2.94 9.10 19.38
C VAL A 313 2.64 7.76 18.68
N PRO A 314 1.38 7.32 18.57
CA PRO A 314 1.03 6.06 17.92
C PRO A 314 1.05 6.22 16.39
N ILE A 315 2.23 6.02 15.79
CA ILE A 315 2.46 6.21 14.34
C ILE A 315 2.08 4.95 13.56
N PHE A 316 2.34 3.77 14.12
CA PHE A 316 2.12 2.49 13.45
C PHE A 316 0.79 1.85 13.87
N GLN A 317 0.19 1.07 12.96
CA GLN A 317 -1.05 0.34 13.26
C GLN A 317 -0.82 -0.68 14.37
N GLU A 318 0.34 -1.32 14.39
CA GLU A 318 0.75 -2.28 15.42
C GLU A 318 0.76 -1.65 16.81
N GLN A 319 1.18 -0.39 16.93
CA GLN A 319 1.16 0.32 18.19
C GLN A 319 -0.27 0.54 18.69
N VAL A 320 -1.22 0.82 17.80
CA VAL A 320 -2.64 0.96 18.18
C VAL A 320 -3.20 -0.36 18.73
N ILE A 321 -2.84 -1.48 18.11
CA ILE A 321 -3.22 -2.83 18.54
C ILE A 321 -2.61 -3.15 19.90
N GLU A 322 -1.30 -2.95 20.04
CA GLU A 322 -0.56 -3.24 21.27
C GLU A 322 -1.02 -2.33 22.42
N LEU A 323 -1.36 -1.07 22.13
CA LEU A 323 -2.00 -0.17 23.10
C LEU A 323 -3.34 -0.71 23.59
N ALA A 324 -4.20 -1.24 22.71
CA ALA A 324 -5.46 -1.85 23.15
C ALA A 324 -5.23 -3.06 24.06
N MET A 325 -4.19 -3.86 23.78
CA MET A 325 -3.83 -5.00 24.63
C MET A 325 -3.29 -4.56 26.00
N VAL A 326 -2.40 -3.57 26.02
CA VAL A 326 -1.71 -3.13 27.23
C VAL A 326 -2.60 -2.22 28.08
N ALA A 327 -3.26 -1.24 27.48
CA ALA A 327 -4.09 -0.26 28.18
C ALA A 327 -5.50 -0.78 28.49
N ALA A 328 -6.10 -1.60 27.62
CA ALA A 328 -7.48 -2.09 27.80
C ALA A 328 -7.60 -3.61 28.01
N GLY A 329 -6.51 -4.37 27.91
CA GLY A 329 -6.53 -5.81 28.17
C GLY A 329 -7.11 -6.67 27.07
N PHE A 330 -7.13 -6.19 25.83
CA PHE A 330 -7.54 -6.99 24.68
C PHE A 330 -6.61 -8.20 24.51
N SER A 331 -7.17 -9.33 24.13
CA SER A 331 -6.41 -10.45 23.57
C SER A 331 -5.86 -10.10 22.18
N GLY A 332 -4.86 -10.86 21.71
CA GLY A 332 -4.30 -10.65 20.37
C GLY A 332 -5.36 -10.75 19.25
N GLY A 333 -6.31 -11.67 19.42
CA GLY A 333 -7.49 -11.81 18.57
C GLY A 333 -8.38 -10.58 18.49
N GLU A 334 -8.83 -10.10 19.65
CA GLU A 334 -9.70 -8.93 19.76
C GLU A 334 -9.01 -7.67 19.21
N ALA A 335 -7.70 -7.56 19.39
CA ALA A 335 -6.92 -6.44 18.89
C ALA A 335 -6.79 -6.45 17.35
N ASP A 336 -6.68 -7.62 16.69
CA ASP A 336 -6.79 -7.68 15.21
C ASP A 336 -8.21 -7.40 14.72
N GLN A 337 -9.25 -7.86 15.43
CA GLN A 337 -10.64 -7.54 15.08
C GLN A 337 -10.90 -6.03 15.12
N LEU A 338 -10.42 -5.34 16.17
CA LEU A 338 -10.45 -3.88 16.27
C LEU A 338 -9.77 -3.22 15.07
N ARG A 339 -8.55 -3.65 14.70
CA ARG A 339 -7.83 -3.12 13.54
C ARG A 339 -8.64 -3.26 12.24
N ARG A 340 -9.23 -4.43 11.98
CA ARG A 340 -10.05 -4.67 10.79
C ARG A 340 -11.29 -3.76 10.78
N ALA A 341 -11.95 -3.62 11.92
CA ALA A 341 -13.09 -2.73 12.07
C ALA A 341 -12.71 -1.27 11.76
N MET A 342 -11.57 -0.79 12.27
CA MET A 342 -11.03 0.55 11.95
C MET A 342 -10.76 0.72 10.45
N ALA A 343 -10.20 -0.29 9.79
CA ALA A 343 -9.93 -0.26 8.35
C ALA A 343 -11.20 -0.28 7.48
N ALA A 344 -12.26 -0.97 7.94
CA ALA A 344 -13.54 -1.08 7.25
C ALA A 344 -14.54 0.02 7.60
N TRP A 345 -14.26 0.82 8.63
CA TRP A 345 -15.20 1.75 9.26
C TRP A 345 -15.88 2.71 8.27
N LYS A 346 -15.10 3.32 7.36
CA LYS A 346 -15.64 4.23 6.33
C LYS A 346 -16.67 3.58 5.40
N ARG A 347 -16.68 2.25 5.27
CA ARG A 347 -17.59 1.50 4.38
C ARG A 347 -18.75 0.84 5.11
N ARG A 348 -18.57 0.39 6.35
CA ARG A 348 -19.54 -0.50 7.04
C ARG A 348 -19.98 -0.01 8.43
N GLY A 349 -19.37 1.03 9.01
CA GLY A 349 -19.62 1.40 10.41
C GLY A 349 -19.07 0.37 11.42
N GLY A 350 -19.62 0.32 12.63
CA GLY A 350 -19.45 -0.82 13.55
C GLY A 350 -18.36 -0.74 14.63
N LEU A 351 -17.89 0.45 15.02
CA LEU A 351 -16.86 0.61 16.07
C LEU A 351 -17.38 0.64 17.51
N GLY A 352 -18.69 0.85 17.73
CA GLY A 352 -19.24 1.15 19.06
C GLY A 352 -19.02 0.06 20.12
N HIS A 353 -19.06 -1.23 19.75
CA HIS A 353 -18.79 -2.31 20.70
C HIS A 353 -17.32 -2.31 21.17
N PHE A 354 -16.38 -2.02 20.26
CA PHE A 354 -14.97 -1.94 20.61
C PHE A 354 -14.65 -0.71 21.44
N GLU A 355 -15.31 0.41 21.17
CA GLU A 355 -15.17 1.65 21.96
C GLU A 355 -15.54 1.42 23.42
N GLN A 356 -16.73 0.85 23.68
CA GLN A 356 -17.16 0.56 25.06
C GLN A 356 -16.19 -0.36 25.77
N LYS A 357 -15.78 -1.45 25.12
CA LYS A 357 -14.84 -2.41 25.68
C LYS A 357 -13.45 -1.81 25.95
N LEU A 358 -12.99 -0.92 25.08
CA LEU A 358 -11.73 -0.21 25.25
C LEU A 358 -11.78 0.69 26.48
N ILE A 359 -12.86 1.47 26.63
CA ILE A 359 -13.08 2.35 27.78
C ILE A 359 -13.16 1.54 29.08
N ASP A 360 -14.01 0.51 29.11
CA ASP A 360 -14.18 -0.34 30.29
C ASP A 360 -12.86 -1.00 30.71
N GLY A 361 -12.08 -1.47 29.73
CA GLY A 361 -10.77 -2.07 29.95
C GLY A 361 -9.74 -1.07 30.46
N MET A 362 -9.73 0.16 29.94
CA MET A 362 -8.86 1.25 30.37
C MET A 362 -9.18 1.69 31.81
N LEU A 363 -10.46 1.91 32.12
CA LEU A 363 -10.93 2.27 33.45
C LEU A 363 -10.58 1.19 34.48
N ALA A 364 -10.81 -0.09 34.15
CA ALA A 364 -10.46 -1.22 35.00
C ALA A 364 -8.95 -1.33 35.29
N ARG A 365 -8.11 -0.70 34.47
CA ARG A 365 -6.65 -0.68 34.58
C ARG A 365 -6.10 0.65 35.13
N GLY A 366 -6.97 1.54 35.60
CA GLY A 366 -6.59 2.78 36.28
C GLY A 366 -6.18 3.91 35.33
N HIS A 367 -6.66 3.90 34.09
CA HIS A 367 -6.58 5.03 33.19
C HIS A 367 -7.82 5.93 33.35
N ASP A 368 -7.62 7.25 33.32
CA ASP A 368 -8.68 8.27 33.48
C ASP A 368 -9.48 8.54 32.19
#